data_AF-A0A974H0E4-F1
#
_entry.id   AF-A0A974H0E4-F1
#
_cell.length_a   1.000
_cell.length_b   1.000
_cell.length_c   1.000
_cell.angle_alpha   90.00
_cell.angle_beta   90.00
_cell.angle_gamma   90.00
#
_symmetry.space_group_name_H-M   'P 1'
#
loop_
_entity.id
_entity.type
_entity.pdbx_description
1 polymer ?
#
loop_
_entity_poly.entity_id
_entity_poly.type
_entity_poly.pdbx_seq_one_letter_code
_entity_poly.pdbx_strand_id
1 'polypeptide(L)'
;MFVPGVWFLLVPLGLALTQELPTNGVNGFSLHPPYFNLAEGTKISASATCGEGEDERPAEDLYCKLVGGPVSGDPSRTIQGQYCDVCVANSRDKSHPISNAIDGTERWWQSPPLSRGLEYNQVNVTLDLGQ
;
A
#
# COMPACT_ATOMS: atom_id res chain seq x y z
N MET A 1 43.65 -19.96 60.18
CA MET A 1 42.87 -19.12 59.26
C MET A 1 41.59 -19.90 58.92
N PHE A 2 40.38 -19.71 59.47
CA PHE A 2 39.57 -18.51 59.77
C PHE A 2 39.49 -17.59 58.54
N VAL A 3 38.36 -17.34 57.84
CA VAL A 3 36.92 -17.31 58.21
C VAL A 3 36.01 -17.61 56.98
N PRO A 4 34.83 -18.24 57.14
CA PRO A 4 33.75 -18.38 56.15
C PRO A 4 32.74 -17.22 56.23
N GLY A 5 32.12 -16.81 55.10
CA GLY A 5 31.14 -15.72 55.10
C GLY A 5 30.06 -15.86 54.02
N VAL A 6 28.91 -16.38 54.43
CA VAL A 6 27.63 -16.32 53.70
C VAL A 6 27.21 -14.86 53.57
N TRP A 7 26.89 -14.40 52.36
CA TRP A 7 26.15 -13.14 52.14
C TRP A 7 24.93 -13.38 51.25
N PHE A 8 23.86 -12.71 51.67
CA PHE A 8 22.47 -12.86 51.30
C PHE A 8 22.17 -12.62 49.81
N LEU A 9 21.08 -13.26 49.38
CA LEU A 9 20.26 -12.97 48.20
C LEU A 9 20.10 -11.46 47.91
N LEU A 10 20.44 -11.04 46.70
CA LEU A 10 19.84 -9.87 46.05
C LEU A 10 19.62 -10.18 44.57
N VAL A 11 18.39 -10.58 44.25
CA VAL A 11 17.85 -10.61 42.89
C VAL A 11 17.69 -9.15 42.44
N PRO A 12 18.24 -8.72 41.29
CA PRO A 12 17.88 -7.43 40.74
C PRO A 12 16.45 -7.54 40.20
N LEU A 13 15.55 -6.78 40.81
CA LEU A 13 14.20 -6.53 40.35
C LEU A 13 14.29 -5.77 39.02
N GLY A 14 14.45 -6.50 37.91
CA GLY A 14 14.37 -5.94 36.57
C GLY A 14 12.94 -5.47 36.32
N LEU A 15 12.77 -4.17 36.05
CA LEU A 15 11.50 -3.59 35.62
C LEU A 15 10.98 -4.37 34.41
N ALA A 16 9.94 -5.18 34.62
CA ALA A 16 9.09 -5.62 33.53
C ALA A 16 8.26 -4.40 33.12
N LEU A 17 8.55 -3.86 31.94
CA LEU A 17 7.67 -2.92 31.25
C LEU A 17 6.36 -3.67 30.99
N THR A 18 5.32 -3.42 31.78
CA THR A 18 3.97 -3.89 31.48
C THR A 18 3.52 -3.18 30.20
N GLN A 19 3.37 -3.91 29.10
CA GLN A 19 2.57 -3.43 27.98
C GLN A 19 1.11 -3.53 28.41
N GLU A 20 0.52 -2.38 28.75
CA GLU A 20 -0.90 -2.22 29.00
C GLU A 20 -1.66 -2.54 27.69
N LEU A 21 -2.25 -3.74 27.62
CA LEU A 21 -3.22 -4.07 26.57
C LEU A 21 -4.52 -3.31 26.89
N PRO A 22 -5.10 -2.54 25.96
CA PRO A 22 -6.33 -1.80 26.25
C PRO A 22 -7.50 -2.79 26.39
N THR A 23 -7.81 -3.19 27.63
CA THR A 23 -9.05 -3.90 27.95
C THR A 23 -10.18 -2.89 28.05
N ASN A 24 -10.81 -2.61 26.93
CA ASN A 24 -12.05 -1.84 26.94
C ASN A 24 -13.25 -2.79 27.11
N GLY A 25 -13.90 -2.73 28.27
CA GLY A 25 -15.32 -3.08 28.44
C GLY A 25 -15.65 -4.55 28.70
N VAL A 26 -16.24 -4.79 29.87
CA VAL A 26 -16.79 -6.07 30.34
C VAL A 26 -18.14 -6.36 29.65
N ASN A 27 -18.39 -7.64 29.33
CA ASN A 27 -19.67 -8.31 28.98
C ASN A 27 -19.97 -8.60 27.50
N GLY A 28 -19.66 -9.83 27.07
CA GLY A 28 -20.09 -10.44 25.81
C GLY A 28 -18.94 -10.66 24.85
N PHE A 29 -18.29 -11.83 24.92
CA PHE A 29 -17.33 -12.22 23.88
C PHE A 29 -18.10 -12.39 22.56
N SER A 30 -18.07 -11.36 21.72
CA SER A 30 -18.41 -11.51 20.32
C SER A 30 -17.47 -12.57 19.75
N LEU A 31 -18.01 -13.73 19.37
CA LEU A 31 -17.25 -14.83 18.78
C LEU A 31 -16.81 -14.53 17.33
N HIS A 32 -16.98 -13.29 16.89
CA HIS A 32 -16.50 -12.85 15.59
C HIS A 32 -15.05 -12.39 15.70
N PRO A 33 -14.20 -12.74 14.72
CA PRO A 33 -12.86 -12.18 14.64
C PRO A 33 -12.93 -10.65 14.57
N PRO A 34 -11.87 -9.95 15.02
CA PRO A 34 -11.80 -8.50 14.91
C PRO A 34 -11.96 -8.07 13.45
N TYR A 35 -12.48 -6.87 13.22
CA TYR A 35 -12.53 -6.30 11.88
C TYR A 35 -11.14 -5.85 11.45
N PHE A 36 -10.69 -6.29 10.27
CA PHE A 36 -9.42 -5.88 9.68
C PHE A 36 -9.55 -5.81 8.16
N ASN A 37 -8.58 -5.17 7.51
CA ASN A 37 -8.53 -5.09 6.05
C ASN A 37 -8.10 -6.44 5.47
N LEU A 38 -9.05 -7.19 4.91
CA LEU A 38 -8.79 -8.49 4.28
C LEU A 38 -7.88 -8.39 3.07
N ALA A 39 -7.77 -7.21 2.42
CA ALA A 39 -6.94 -7.04 1.24
C ALA A 39 -5.48 -6.75 1.57
N GLU A 40 -5.20 -6.19 2.74
CA GLU A 40 -3.87 -5.79 3.15
C GLU A 40 -2.94 -7.01 3.23
N GLY A 41 -1.83 -6.97 2.50
CA GLY A 41 -0.85 -8.06 2.46
C GLY A 41 -1.28 -9.32 1.69
N THR A 42 -2.44 -9.34 1.05
CA THR A 42 -2.87 -10.47 0.20
C THR A 42 -2.24 -10.42 -1.19
N LYS A 43 -2.31 -11.52 -1.94
CA LYS A 43 -1.81 -11.53 -3.32
C LYS A 43 -2.82 -10.86 -4.23
N ILE A 44 -2.41 -9.77 -4.87
CA ILE A 44 -3.22 -9.04 -5.85
C ILE A 44 -2.59 -9.14 -7.24
N SER A 45 -3.42 -9.24 -8.28
CA SER A 45 -2.98 -9.19 -9.69
C SER A 45 -3.95 -8.38 -10.53
N ALA A 46 -3.43 -7.67 -11.54
CA ALA A 46 -4.24 -6.98 -12.54
C ALA A 46 -3.93 -7.51 -13.93
N SER A 47 -4.92 -7.51 -14.82
CA SER A 47 -4.73 -7.93 -16.21
C SER A 47 -3.86 -6.96 -17.02
N ALA A 48 -3.77 -5.70 -16.60
CA ALA A 48 -2.91 -4.69 -17.22
C ALA A 48 -2.62 -3.55 -16.24
N THR A 49 -1.40 -3.02 -16.25
CA THR A 49 -0.97 -1.86 -15.45
C THR A 49 -0.32 -0.83 -16.34
N CYS A 50 -0.46 0.46 -16.00
CA CYS A 50 0.21 1.50 -16.76
C CYS A 50 1.75 1.37 -16.66
N GLY A 51 2.44 1.78 -17.71
CA GLY A 51 3.89 1.69 -17.84
C GLY A 51 4.40 0.29 -18.22
N GLU A 52 3.53 -0.71 -18.29
CA GLU A 52 3.85 -2.06 -18.76
C GLU A 52 3.39 -2.23 -20.22
N GLY A 53 4.28 -2.76 -21.07
CA GLY A 53 3.96 -3.17 -22.44
C GLY A 53 3.59 -4.65 -22.54
N GLU A 54 3.23 -5.11 -23.74
CA GLU A 54 2.80 -6.50 -24.02
C GLU A 54 3.75 -7.60 -23.53
N ASP A 55 5.05 -7.30 -23.45
CA ASP A 55 6.10 -8.27 -23.05
C ASP A 55 6.78 -7.88 -21.72
N GLU A 56 6.05 -7.24 -20.79
CA GLU A 56 6.60 -6.63 -19.56
C GLU A 56 7.71 -5.59 -19.84
N ARG A 57 7.88 -5.21 -21.11
CA ARG A 57 8.79 -4.16 -21.52
C ARG A 57 8.29 -2.83 -20.97
N PRO A 58 9.18 -1.99 -20.40
CA PRO A 58 8.79 -0.67 -19.95
C PRO A 58 8.17 0.12 -21.11
N ALA A 59 6.97 0.62 -20.89
CA ALA A 59 6.27 1.54 -21.77
C ALA A 59 6.07 2.88 -21.05
N GLU A 60 5.85 3.92 -21.84
CA GLU A 60 5.53 5.25 -21.34
C GLU A 60 4.09 5.61 -21.69
N ASP A 61 3.29 5.89 -20.67
CA ASP A 61 1.85 6.10 -20.81
C ASP A 61 1.45 7.51 -20.41
N LEU A 62 1.01 8.29 -21.39
CA LEU A 62 0.41 9.59 -21.12
C LEU A 62 -1.03 9.41 -20.66
N TYR A 63 -1.35 9.90 -19.46
CA TYR A 63 -2.71 9.95 -18.93
C TYR A 63 -3.08 11.39 -18.53
N CYS A 64 -4.36 11.72 -18.62
CA CYS A 64 -4.87 13.04 -18.29
C CYS A 64 -6.06 12.95 -17.34
N LYS A 65 -6.11 13.87 -16.38
CA LYS A 65 -7.24 14.02 -15.45
C LYS A 65 -8.36 14.79 -16.14
N LEU A 66 -9.55 14.19 -16.18
CA LEU A 66 -10.73 14.74 -16.88
C LEU A 66 -11.26 16.05 -16.26
N VAL A 67 -11.03 16.27 -14.96
CA VAL A 67 -11.56 17.45 -14.24
C VAL A 67 -10.75 18.73 -14.44
N GLY A 68 -9.83 18.76 -15.42
CA GLY A 68 -8.97 19.91 -15.68
C GLY A 68 -7.79 20.02 -14.72
N GLY A 69 -6.74 20.70 -15.16
CA GLY A 69 -5.60 21.06 -14.32
C GLY A 69 -5.85 22.39 -13.59
N PRO A 70 -5.16 22.64 -12.47
CA PRO A 70 -5.20 23.96 -11.84
C PRO A 70 -4.74 25.03 -12.85
N VAL A 71 -5.44 26.16 -12.91
CA VAL A 71 -5.09 27.32 -13.77
C VAL A 71 -3.67 27.86 -13.53
N SER A 72 -3.08 27.51 -12.39
CA SER A 72 -1.72 27.86 -11.95
C SER A 72 -0.76 26.66 -11.88
N GLY A 73 -1.11 25.53 -12.52
CA GLY A 73 -0.25 24.35 -12.59
C GLY A 73 0.99 24.57 -13.47
N ASP A 74 1.95 23.65 -13.37
CA ASP A 74 3.09 23.61 -14.29
C ASP A 74 2.59 23.51 -15.75
N PRO A 75 2.95 24.48 -16.62
CA PRO A 75 2.55 24.47 -18.02
C PRO A 75 2.99 23.20 -18.75
N SER A 76 4.11 22.58 -18.33
CA SER A 76 4.62 21.36 -18.95
C SER A 76 3.68 20.16 -18.78
N ARG A 77 2.83 20.20 -17.75
CA ARG A 77 1.88 19.15 -17.37
C ARG A 77 0.44 19.51 -17.68
N THR A 78 0.22 20.64 -18.36
CA THR A 78 -1.11 21.16 -18.64
C THR A 78 -1.33 21.17 -20.16
N ILE A 79 -2.06 20.18 -20.66
CA ILE A 79 -2.40 20.08 -22.09
C ILE A 79 -3.85 20.51 -22.24
N GLN A 80 -4.09 21.63 -22.96
CA GLN A 80 -5.44 22.17 -23.21
C GLN A 80 -6.26 22.40 -21.91
N GLY A 81 -5.61 22.83 -20.83
CA GLY A 81 -6.26 23.04 -19.53
C GLY A 81 -6.55 21.77 -18.74
N GLN A 82 -6.09 20.60 -19.19
CA GLN A 82 -6.15 19.33 -18.46
C GLN A 82 -4.79 19.00 -17.84
N TYR A 83 -4.80 18.48 -16.62
CA TYR A 83 -3.57 17.98 -16.00
C TYR A 83 -3.23 16.61 -16.57
N CYS A 84 -2.09 16.51 -17.25
CA CYS A 84 -1.58 15.28 -17.82
C CYS A 84 -0.24 14.91 -17.20
N ASP A 85 -0.07 13.62 -16.93
CA ASP A 85 1.12 13.03 -16.38
C ASP A 85 1.47 11.77 -17.18
N VAL A 86 2.63 11.23 -16.90
CA VAL A 86 3.23 10.09 -17.58
C VAL A 86 3.44 9.01 -16.53
N CYS A 87 2.89 7.83 -16.80
CA CYS A 87 3.17 6.62 -16.04
C CYS A 87 4.28 5.82 -16.71
N VAL A 88 5.27 5.40 -15.92
CA VAL A 88 6.41 4.59 -16.37
C VAL A 88 6.65 3.47 -15.36
N ALA A 89 6.71 2.23 -15.84
CA ALA A 89 7.04 1.10 -14.97
C ALA A 89 8.42 1.31 -14.34
N ASN A 90 8.60 0.83 -13.10
CA ASN A 90 9.85 0.92 -12.34
C ASN A 90 10.36 2.33 -12.01
N SER A 91 9.60 3.39 -12.29
CA SER A 91 9.92 4.75 -11.84
C SER A 91 9.43 4.98 -10.41
N ARG A 92 10.23 5.61 -9.54
CA ARG A 92 9.86 5.77 -8.12
C ARG A 92 8.61 6.62 -7.91
N ASP A 93 8.45 7.66 -8.73
CA ASP A 93 7.38 8.67 -8.56
C ASP A 93 6.31 8.56 -9.64
N LYS A 94 6.58 7.81 -10.71
CA LYS A 94 5.68 7.65 -11.88
C LYS A 94 5.19 6.23 -12.10
N SER A 95 5.54 5.30 -11.22
CA SER A 95 4.98 3.95 -11.25
C SER A 95 3.75 3.86 -10.36
N HIS A 96 2.75 3.16 -10.86
CA HIS A 96 1.49 2.92 -10.17
C HIS A 96 1.17 1.42 -10.20
N PRO A 97 2.03 0.56 -9.61
CA PRO A 97 1.87 -0.89 -9.63
C PRO A 97 0.63 -1.36 -8.84
N ILE A 98 0.16 -2.56 -9.15
CA ILE A 98 -1.04 -3.14 -8.50
C ILE A 98 -0.89 -3.31 -6.99
N SER A 99 0.35 -3.48 -6.50
CA SER A 99 0.66 -3.54 -5.08
C SER A 99 0.26 -2.29 -4.30
N ASN A 100 0.25 -1.10 -4.95
CA ASN A 100 -0.15 0.14 -4.29
C ASN A 100 -1.62 0.12 -3.83
N ALA A 101 -2.47 -0.74 -4.41
CA ALA A 101 -3.87 -0.84 -4.02
C ALA A 101 -4.09 -1.50 -2.65
N ILE A 102 -3.06 -2.18 -2.11
CA ILE A 102 -3.15 -2.97 -0.87
C ILE A 102 -2.02 -2.67 0.12
N ASP A 103 -1.17 -1.68 -0.16
CA ASP A 103 0.02 -1.39 0.65
C ASP A 103 -0.27 -0.51 1.89
N GLY A 104 -1.52 -0.08 2.06
CA GLY A 104 -1.96 0.76 3.18
C GLY A 104 -1.51 2.23 3.09
N THR A 105 -0.91 2.65 1.98
CA THR A 105 -0.47 4.03 1.75
C THR A 105 -1.48 4.82 0.91
N GLU A 106 -1.22 6.12 0.71
CA GLU A 106 -2.00 6.98 -0.20
C GLU A 106 -1.62 6.81 -1.69
N ARG A 107 -0.74 5.85 -1.99
CA ARG A 107 -0.40 5.52 -3.37
C ARG A 107 -1.57 4.80 -4.03
N TRP A 108 -1.58 4.81 -5.36
CA TRP A 108 -2.64 4.17 -6.14
C TRP A 108 -2.06 3.29 -7.23
N TRP A 109 -2.86 2.32 -7.66
CA TRP A 109 -2.67 1.57 -8.89
C TRP A 109 -3.39 2.26 -10.05
N GLN A 110 -2.84 2.16 -11.26
CA GLN A 110 -3.42 2.76 -12.46
C GLN A 110 -3.40 1.79 -13.63
N SER A 111 -4.56 1.61 -14.28
CA SER A 111 -4.68 0.88 -15.54
C SER A 111 -4.10 1.68 -16.72
N PRO A 112 -3.77 1.02 -17.84
CA PRO A 112 -3.42 1.70 -19.08
C PRO A 112 -4.53 2.67 -19.54
N PRO A 113 -4.20 3.87 -20.06
CA PRO A 113 -5.16 4.76 -20.69
C PRO A 113 -5.77 4.19 -21.98
N LEU A 114 -7.02 4.55 -22.27
CA LEU A 114 -7.73 4.17 -23.50
C LEU A 114 -7.09 4.70 -24.79
N SER A 115 -6.21 5.70 -24.69
CA SER A 115 -5.40 6.17 -25.81
C SER A 115 -4.41 5.10 -26.31
N ARG A 116 -4.03 4.13 -25.46
CA ARG A 116 -3.20 3.00 -25.87
C ARG A 116 -4.00 1.94 -26.64
N GLY A 117 -5.24 1.69 -26.23
CA GLY A 117 -6.05 0.64 -26.80
C GLY A 117 -7.43 0.54 -26.17
N LEU A 118 -8.41 0.10 -26.95
CA LEU A 118 -9.80 -0.08 -26.51
C LEU A 118 -9.99 -1.36 -25.69
N GLU A 119 -9.02 -2.29 -25.74
CA GLU A 119 -8.97 -3.47 -24.89
C GLU A 119 -8.91 -3.11 -23.40
N TYR A 120 -8.33 -1.94 -23.06
CA TYR A 120 -8.27 -1.45 -21.69
C TYR A 120 -9.56 -0.81 -21.18
N ASN A 121 -10.66 -0.88 -21.95
CA ASN A 121 -12.00 -0.54 -21.44
C ASN A 121 -12.46 -1.49 -20.33
N GLN A 122 -11.90 -2.68 -20.28
CA GLN A 122 -12.14 -3.64 -19.21
C GLN A 122 -10.80 -4.13 -18.68
N VAL A 123 -10.62 -4.03 -17.37
CA VAL A 123 -9.47 -4.56 -16.66
C VAL A 123 -9.96 -5.41 -15.50
N ASN A 124 -9.30 -6.54 -15.29
CA ASN A 124 -9.61 -7.44 -14.19
C ASN A 124 -8.59 -7.25 -13.08
N VAL A 125 -9.08 -7.01 -11.86
CA VAL A 125 -8.27 -7.00 -10.64
C VAL A 125 -8.70 -8.20 -9.82
N THR A 126 -7.75 -9.08 -9.50
CA THR A 126 -7.97 -10.31 -8.75
C THR A 126 -7.23 -10.23 -7.44
N LEU A 127 -7.96 -10.50 -6.36
CA LEU A 127 -7.44 -10.55 -5.00
C LEU A 127 -7.58 -11.98 -4.49
N ASP A 128 -6.45 -12.61 -4.15
CA ASP A 128 -6.41 -13.96 -3.59
C ASP A 128 -6.32 -13.89 -2.08
N LEU A 129 -7.45 -14.18 -1.44
CA LEU A 129 -7.62 -14.14 0.02
C LEU A 129 -7.13 -15.44 0.70
N GLY A 130 -6.84 -16.51 -0.05
CA GLY A 130 -6.25 -17.75 0.46
C GLY A 130 -7.04 -18.50 1.55
N GLN A 131 -8.35 -18.29 1.64
CA GLN A 131 -9.24 -18.85 2.68
C GLN A 131 -10.37 -19.69 2.08
#